data_AF-A0A538QR45-F1
#
_entry.id   AF-A0A538QR45-F1
#
_cell.length_a   1.000
_cell.length_b   1.000
_cell.length_c   1.000
_cell.angle_alpha   90.00
_cell.angle_beta   90.00
_cell.angle_gamma   90.00
#
_symmetry.space_group_name_H-M   'P 1'
#
loop_
_entity.id
_entity.type
_entity.pdbx_description
1 polymer ?
#
loop_
_entity_poly.entity_id
_entity_poly.type
_entity_poly.pdbx_seq_one_letter_code
_entity_poly.pdbx_strand_id
1 'polypeptide(L)'
;MSKSVVTPERFAQGMTFDAYVKYVGSPDNLAREGFSAYHPDAGSIGGPRKDNSAVFRERYARTRLADHQVAAIKWLAAQPDGPAKILVVSEDWSSDCRRDVPILARLAEAGGLELRIFNRDGKKILDRRRPDPAVAPDANHDLMLEFMNAKSGGEFASLPVVGVYTKDLRELYRYFEYPAIYHKDLVRGHKQAARPGEGDAQRKERDAREFLAMQQSPFFDLWASAGVDEILSALYERRILGAD
;
A
#
# COMPACT_ATOMS: atom_id res chain seq x y z
N MET A 1 -2.22 -7.60 24.24
CA MET A 1 -2.49 -6.98 22.93
C MET A 1 -3.79 -6.20 23.04
N SER A 2 -3.86 -4.99 22.49
CA SER A 2 -5.14 -4.27 22.36
C SER A 2 -6.06 -5.08 21.45
N LYS A 3 -7.37 -4.98 21.68
CA LYS A 3 -8.37 -5.58 20.80
C LYS A 3 -8.20 -4.98 19.39
N SER A 4 -8.11 -5.81 18.36
CA SER A 4 -8.02 -5.35 16.97
C SER A 4 -9.26 -4.51 16.62
N VAL A 5 -9.05 -3.43 15.87
CA VAL A 5 -10.13 -2.59 15.33
C VAL A 5 -10.71 -3.17 14.03
N VAL A 6 -10.08 -4.20 13.46
CA VAL A 6 -10.54 -4.91 12.26
C VAL A 6 -11.65 -5.91 12.63
N THR A 7 -12.85 -5.40 12.90
CA THR A 7 -14.06 -6.21 13.09
C THR A 7 -14.73 -6.53 11.75
N PRO A 8 -15.68 -7.51 11.69
CA PRO A 8 -16.45 -7.77 10.48
C PRO A 8 -17.15 -6.52 9.93
N GLU A 9 -17.72 -5.70 10.82
CA GLU A 9 -18.40 -4.46 10.48
C GLU A 9 -17.42 -3.43 9.94
N ARG A 10 -16.24 -3.30 10.56
CA ARG A 10 -15.20 -2.38 10.10
C ARG A 10 -14.67 -2.79 8.74
N PHE A 11 -14.36 -4.07 8.54
CA PHE A 11 -13.87 -4.62 7.28
C PHE A 11 -14.87 -4.37 6.14
N ALA A 12 -16.17 -4.56 6.37
CA ALA A 12 -17.23 -4.36 5.38
C ALA A 12 -17.36 -2.89 4.89
N GLN A 13 -16.86 -1.91 5.65
CA GLN A 13 -16.86 -0.49 5.25
C GLN A 13 -15.83 -0.19 4.15
N GLY A 14 -14.85 -1.08 3.95
CA GLY A 14 -13.81 -0.88 2.95
C GLY A 14 -14.33 -0.98 1.53
N MET A 15 -13.70 -0.22 0.63
CA MET A 15 -14.05 -0.22 -0.78
C MET A 15 -13.56 -1.51 -1.44
N THR A 16 -14.34 -2.05 -2.38
CA THR A 16 -13.79 -3.00 -3.37
C THR A 16 -12.77 -2.28 -4.25
N PHE A 17 -11.98 -3.03 -5.03
CA PHE A 17 -11.04 -2.41 -5.97
C PHE A 17 -11.72 -1.43 -6.94
N ASP A 18 -12.83 -1.83 -7.58
CA ASP A 18 -13.56 -0.96 -8.50
C ASP A 18 -14.13 0.29 -7.82
N ALA A 19 -14.68 0.13 -6.61
CA ALA A 19 -15.18 1.26 -5.83
C ALA A 19 -14.04 2.22 -5.45
N TYR A 20 -12.87 1.69 -5.09
CA TYR A 20 -11.69 2.49 -4.80
C TYR A 20 -11.21 3.26 -6.03
N VAL A 21 -11.09 2.61 -7.19
CA VAL A 21 -10.70 3.28 -8.45
C VAL A 21 -11.69 4.37 -8.85
N LYS A 22 -13.00 4.14 -8.68
CA LYS A 22 -14.02 5.16 -8.90
C LYS A 22 -13.87 6.32 -7.91
N TYR A 23 -13.62 6.03 -6.65
CA TYR A 23 -13.39 7.03 -5.61
C TYR A 23 -12.15 7.89 -5.92
N VAL A 24 -11.04 7.30 -6.38
CA VAL A 24 -9.79 8.04 -6.68
C VAL A 24 -10.01 9.19 -7.65
N GLY A 25 -10.85 8.99 -8.67
CA GLY A 25 -11.19 10.02 -9.68
C GLY A 25 -12.42 10.87 -9.32
N SER A 26 -12.98 10.72 -8.12
CA SER A 26 -14.19 11.46 -7.72
C SER A 26 -13.86 12.90 -7.32
N PRO A 27 -14.81 13.85 -7.49
CA PRO A 27 -14.65 15.20 -6.98
C PRO A 27 -14.32 15.24 -5.47
N ASP A 28 -14.94 14.35 -4.69
CA ASP A 28 -14.71 14.25 -3.25
C ASP A 28 -13.26 13.90 -2.91
N ASN A 29 -12.67 12.93 -3.62
CA ASN A 29 -11.26 12.60 -3.42
C ASN A 29 -10.38 13.77 -3.87
N LEU A 30 -10.63 14.32 -5.07
CA LEU A 30 -9.80 15.39 -5.64
C LEU A 30 -9.82 16.70 -4.84
N ALA A 31 -10.84 16.90 -3.99
CA ALA A 31 -10.91 18.03 -3.05
C ALA A 31 -10.04 17.83 -1.78
N ARG A 32 -9.56 16.62 -1.49
CA ARG A 32 -8.64 16.32 -0.37
C ARG A 32 -7.24 16.84 -0.68
N GLU A 33 -6.44 17.06 0.35
CA GLU A 33 -5.01 17.33 0.17
C GLU A 33 -4.30 16.12 -0.43
N GLY A 34 -3.46 16.36 -1.44
CA GLY A 34 -2.49 15.39 -1.95
C GLY A 34 -1.14 15.51 -1.26
N PHE A 35 -0.24 14.60 -1.58
CA PHE A 35 1.16 14.68 -1.13
C PHE A 35 1.96 15.69 -1.95
N SER A 36 2.75 16.52 -1.27
CA SER A 36 3.73 17.43 -1.86
C SER A 36 5.17 17.03 -1.53
N ALA A 37 5.47 16.92 -0.23
CA ALA A 37 6.80 16.61 0.29
C ALA A 37 6.70 16.01 1.70
N TYR A 38 7.84 15.64 2.29
CA TYR A 38 7.93 15.29 3.70
C TYR A 38 8.55 16.43 4.51
N HIS A 39 8.11 16.58 5.75
CA HIS A 39 8.88 17.29 6.77
C HIS A 39 10.14 16.46 7.13
N PRO A 40 11.29 17.10 7.42
CA PRO A 40 12.51 16.36 7.80
C PRO A 40 12.31 15.38 8.96
N ASP A 41 11.56 15.80 9.99
CA ASP A 41 11.36 15.01 11.22
C ASP A 41 9.90 14.73 11.58
N ALA A 42 8.95 15.02 10.69
CA ALA A 42 7.51 14.84 10.93
C ALA A 42 6.85 14.00 9.84
N GLY A 43 5.60 14.30 9.47
CA GLY A 43 4.85 13.61 8.42
C GLY A 43 4.88 14.38 7.09
N SER A 44 3.76 14.39 6.39
CA SER A 44 3.66 14.87 5.01
C SER A 44 3.24 16.34 4.93
N ILE A 45 3.73 17.03 3.90
CA ILE A 45 3.28 18.36 3.51
C ILE A 45 2.19 18.21 2.46
N GLY A 46 1.04 18.84 2.70
CA GLY A 46 -0.11 18.86 1.78
C GLY A 46 0.16 19.64 0.50
N GLY A 47 -0.51 19.23 -0.57
CA GLY A 47 -0.48 19.88 -1.88
C GLY A 47 -1.75 19.56 -2.69
N PRO A 48 -1.80 19.96 -3.97
CA PRO A 48 -2.91 19.60 -4.83
C PRO A 48 -2.96 18.10 -5.06
N ARG A 49 -4.14 17.49 -4.97
CA ARG A 49 -4.33 16.08 -5.31
C ARG A 49 -4.47 15.91 -6.83
N LYS A 50 -3.85 14.86 -7.36
CA LYS A 50 -3.89 14.49 -8.78
C LYS A 50 -4.88 13.35 -8.97
N ASP A 51 -5.58 13.33 -10.10
CA ASP A 51 -6.36 12.16 -10.48
C ASP A 51 -5.44 11.02 -10.93
N ASN A 52 -5.30 10.02 -10.07
CA ASN A 52 -4.54 8.80 -10.35
C ASN A 52 -5.42 7.62 -10.78
N SER A 53 -6.73 7.81 -10.99
CA SER A 53 -7.66 6.71 -11.26
C SER A 53 -7.30 5.98 -12.56
N ALA A 54 -6.87 6.72 -13.59
CA ALA A 54 -6.39 6.14 -14.84
C ALA A 54 -5.15 5.26 -14.65
N VAL A 55 -4.24 5.63 -13.74
CA VAL A 55 -3.04 4.83 -13.43
C VAL A 55 -3.44 3.51 -12.79
N PHE A 56 -4.39 3.50 -11.85
CA PHE A 56 -4.87 2.24 -11.27
C PHE A 56 -5.55 1.35 -12.31
N ARG A 57 -6.40 1.91 -13.19
CA ARG A 57 -7.06 1.14 -14.26
C ARG A 57 -6.05 0.52 -15.21
N GLU A 58 -5.11 1.32 -15.72
CA GLU A 58 -4.08 0.89 -16.66
C GLU A 58 -3.20 -0.21 -16.07
N ARG A 59 -2.73 -0.02 -14.82
CA ARG A 59 -1.95 -1.04 -14.11
C ARG A 59 -2.74 -2.32 -13.89
N TYR A 60 -3.95 -2.25 -13.34
CA TYR A 60 -4.76 -3.43 -13.13
C TYR A 60 -5.06 -4.21 -14.43
N ALA A 61 -5.28 -3.49 -15.54
CA ALA A 61 -5.52 -4.08 -16.85
C ALA A 61 -4.32 -4.89 -17.36
N ARG A 62 -3.09 -4.45 -17.08
CA ARG A 62 -1.85 -5.12 -17.52
C ARG A 62 -1.23 -6.06 -16.49
N THR A 63 -1.55 -5.92 -15.21
CA THR A 63 -1.04 -6.80 -14.14
C THR A 63 -1.45 -8.24 -14.38
N ARG A 64 -0.47 -9.15 -14.31
CA ARG A 64 -0.67 -10.60 -14.37
C ARG A 64 0.07 -11.22 -13.20
N LEU A 65 -0.56 -12.19 -12.56
CA LEU A 65 0.14 -13.08 -11.64
C LEU A 65 0.87 -14.15 -12.44
N ALA A 66 2.00 -14.62 -11.91
CA ALA A 66 2.64 -15.82 -12.41
C ALA A 66 1.80 -17.06 -12.05
N ASP A 67 1.91 -18.13 -12.84
CA ASP A 67 1.12 -19.35 -12.63
C ASP A 67 1.36 -19.96 -11.23
N HIS A 68 2.59 -19.90 -10.73
CA HIS A 68 2.91 -20.39 -9.40
C HIS A 68 2.28 -19.53 -8.29
N GLN A 69 2.16 -18.22 -8.47
CA GLN A 69 1.46 -17.35 -7.51
C GLN A 69 -0.03 -17.68 -7.46
N VAL A 70 -0.66 -17.90 -8.63
CA VAL A 70 -2.06 -18.34 -8.73
C VAL A 70 -2.27 -19.70 -8.06
N ALA A 71 -1.39 -20.67 -8.31
CA ALA A 71 -1.46 -21.98 -7.70
C ALA A 71 -1.29 -21.90 -6.17
N ALA A 72 -0.32 -21.12 -5.70
CA ALA A 72 -0.03 -20.95 -4.29
C ALA A 72 -1.19 -20.31 -3.52
N ILE A 73 -1.78 -19.21 -4.02
CA ILE A 73 -2.89 -18.57 -3.30
C ILE A 73 -4.14 -19.45 -3.25
N LYS A 74 -4.45 -20.17 -4.33
CA LYS A 74 -5.57 -21.13 -4.34
C LYS A 74 -5.35 -22.26 -3.35
N TRP A 75 -4.14 -22.80 -3.31
CA TRP A 75 -3.79 -23.86 -2.37
C TRP A 75 -3.87 -23.38 -0.92
N LEU A 76 -3.32 -22.20 -0.62
CA LEU A 76 -3.36 -21.59 0.71
C LEU A 76 -4.81 -21.34 1.15
N ALA A 77 -5.63 -20.73 0.29
CA ALA A 77 -7.03 -20.42 0.58
C ALA A 77 -7.89 -21.67 0.84
N ALA A 78 -7.54 -22.81 0.24
CA ALA A 78 -8.21 -24.09 0.45
C ALA A 78 -7.83 -24.79 1.79
N GLN A 79 -6.79 -24.31 2.49
CA GLN A 79 -6.41 -24.88 3.78
C GLN A 79 -7.47 -24.55 4.86
N PRO A 80 -7.61 -25.38 5.91
CA PRO A 80 -8.37 -25.01 7.10
C PRO A 80 -7.87 -23.68 7.67
N ASP A 81 -8.79 -22.77 7.92
CA ASP A 81 -8.48 -21.38 8.29
C ASP A 81 -7.50 -20.69 7.33
N GLY A 82 -7.54 -21.01 6.04
CA GLY A 82 -6.74 -20.34 5.01
C GLY A 82 -7.04 -18.84 4.89
N PRO A 83 -6.21 -18.08 4.15
CA PRO A 83 -6.50 -16.69 3.84
C PRO A 83 -7.81 -16.58 3.06
N ALA A 84 -8.70 -15.71 3.54
CA ALA A 84 -10.02 -15.47 2.95
C ALA A 84 -10.30 -13.97 2.75
N LYS A 85 -9.55 -13.09 3.42
CA LYS A 85 -9.77 -11.64 3.42
C LYS A 85 -8.46 -10.90 3.34
N ILE A 86 -8.43 -9.82 2.56
CA ILE A 86 -7.33 -8.86 2.47
C ILE A 86 -7.87 -7.47 2.80
N LEU A 87 -7.28 -6.83 3.81
CA LEU A 87 -7.48 -5.42 4.10
C LEU A 87 -6.26 -4.64 3.59
N VAL A 88 -6.49 -3.54 2.87
CA VAL A 88 -5.41 -2.65 2.43
C VAL A 88 -5.67 -1.23 2.91
N VAL A 89 -4.71 -0.64 3.62
CA VAL A 89 -4.68 0.81 3.85
C VAL A 89 -3.83 1.44 2.74
N SER A 90 -4.41 2.36 2.00
CA SER A 90 -3.87 2.88 0.73
C SER A 90 -4.08 4.38 0.59
N GLU A 91 -3.25 5.04 -0.20
CA GLU A 91 -3.48 6.41 -0.67
C GLU A 91 -3.04 6.55 -2.12
N ASP A 92 -3.89 7.15 -2.97
CA ASP A 92 -3.63 7.21 -4.41
C ASP A 92 -2.41 8.04 -4.78
N TRP A 93 -2.03 9.00 -3.92
CA TRP A 93 -0.81 9.80 -4.09
C TRP A 93 0.47 8.98 -3.88
N SER A 94 0.41 7.86 -3.15
CA SER A 94 1.58 7.00 -2.92
C SER A 94 1.89 6.20 -4.18
N SER A 95 3.16 6.24 -4.61
CA SER A 95 3.62 5.38 -5.71
C SER A 95 3.51 3.91 -5.35
N ASP A 96 3.81 3.53 -4.10
CA ASP A 96 3.77 2.14 -3.67
C ASP A 96 2.35 1.60 -3.68
N CYS A 97 1.36 2.40 -3.29
CA CYS A 97 -0.05 2.03 -3.41
C CYS A 97 -0.45 1.83 -4.87
N ARG A 98 -0.02 2.73 -5.77
CA ARG A 98 -0.23 2.57 -7.22
C ARG A 98 0.48 1.33 -7.79
N ARG A 99 1.56 0.86 -7.16
CA ARG A 99 2.24 -0.39 -7.51
C ARG A 99 1.45 -1.62 -7.07
N ASP A 100 1.11 -1.69 -5.78
CA ASP A 100 0.75 -2.96 -5.15
C ASP A 100 -0.76 -3.22 -5.12
N VAL A 101 -1.59 -2.18 -4.98
CA VAL A 101 -3.06 -2.40 -4.91
C VAL A 101 -3.60 -3.12 -6.15
N PRO A 102 -3.18 -2.81 -7.40
CA PRO A 102 -3.61 -3.57 -8.57
C PRO A 102 -3.25 -5.06 -8.52
N ILE A 103 -2.06 -5.43 -8.04
CA ILE A 103 -1.65 -6.84 -7.97
C ILE A 103 -2.30 -7.57 -6.80
N LEU A 104 -2.56 -6.87 -5.69
CA LEU A 104 -3.34 -7.41 -4.57
C LEU A 104 -4.79 -7.70 -4.96
N ALA A 105 -5.39 -6.87 -5.83
CA ALA A 105 -6.70 -7.17 -6.43
C ALA A 105 -6.67 -8.46 -7.26
N ARG A 106 -5.63 -8.65 -8.09
CA ARG A 106 -5.44 -9.90 -8.84
C ARG A 106 -5.22 -11.11 -7.92
N LEU A 107 -4.46 -10.94 -6.84
CA LEU A 107 -4.21 -11.99 -5.85
C LEU A 107 -5.52 -12.42 -5.17
N ALA A 108 -6.34 -11.44 -4.77
CA ALA A 108 -7.64 -11.69 -4.18
C ALA A 108 -8.58 -12.42 -5.15
N GLU A 109 -8.67 -11.97 -6.39
CA GLU A 109 -9.45 -12.63 -7.45
C GLU A 109 -9.01 -14.08 -7.67
N ALA A 110 -7.70 -14.32 -7.78
CA ALA A 110 -7.15 -15.64 -8.08
C ALA A 110 -7.41 -16.65 -6.95
N GLY A 111 -7.34 -16.20 -5.68
CA GLY A 111 -7.58 -17.04 -4.52
C GLY A 111 -9.04 -17.10 -4.07
N GLY A 112 -9.92 -16.23 -4.60
CA GLY A 112 -11.30 -16.10 -4.12
C GLY A 112 -11.40 -15.39 -2.75
N LEU A 113 -10.48 -14.47 -2.46
CA LEU A 113 -10.46 -13.70 -1.21
C LEU A 113 -11.26 -12.41 -1.38
N GLU A 114 -11.86 -11.93 -0.29
CA GLU A 114 -12.49 -10.62 -0.25
C GLU A 114 -11.45 -9.52 -0.02
N LEU A 115 -11.36 -8.54 -0.93
CA LEU A 115 -10.46 -7.38 -0.80
C LEU A 115 -11.24 -6.13 -0.38
N ARG A 116 -10.73 -5.46 0.67
CA ARG A 116 -11.28 -4.20 1.20
C ARG A 116 -10.18 -3.14 1.36
N ILE A 117 -10.38 -1.99 0.73
CA ILE A 117 -9.41 -0.89 0.67
C ILE A 117 -9.93 0.31 1.47
N PHE A 118 -9.08 0.86 2.32
CA PHE A 118 -9.33 2.04 3.14
C PHE A 118 -8.32 3.12 2.78
N ASN A 119 -8.77 4.37 2.72
CA ASN A 119 -7.85 5.51 2.67
C ASN A 119 -7.18 5.69 4.02
N ARG A 120 -5.90 6.07 4.09
CA ARG A 120 -5.29 6.41 5.38
C ARG A 120 -5.78 7.76 5.88
N ASP A 121 -5.71 8.75 5.01
CA ASP A 121 -5.88 10.16 5.32
C ASP A 121 -7.37 10.55 5.26
N GLY A 122 -7.74 11.66 5.91
CA GLY A 122 -9.06 12.29 5.77
C GLY A 122 -9.03 13.34 4.67
N LYS A 123 -9.69 14.49 4.90
CA LYS A 123 -9.56 15.69 4.05
C LYS A 123 -8.13 16.24 4.01
N LYS A 124 -7.40 16.09 5.11
CA LYS A 124 -6.01 16.54 5.28
C LYS A 124 -5.07 15.35 5.19
N ILE A 125 -3.90 15.55 4.59
CA ILE A 125 -2.85 14.54 4.58
C ILE A 125 -2.28 14.38 5.99
N LEU A 126 -1.87 13.17 6.36
CA LEU A 126 -1.21 12.95 7.64
C LEU A 126 0.14 13.72 7.73
N ASP A 127 0.16 14.75 8.57
CA ASP A 127 1.25 15.72 8.77
C ASP A 127 2.30 15.31 9.82
N ARG A 128 2.08 14.18 10.48
CA ARG A 128 2.89 13.64 11.58
C ARG A 128 3.17 12.16 11.40
N ARG A 129 4.16 11.62 12.12
CA ARG A 129 4.53 10.19 11.98
C ARG A 129 3.45 9.24 12.50
N ARG A 130 2.89 9.54 13.67
CA ARG A 130 1.88 8.71 14.35
C ARG A 130 0.48 9.33 14.20
N PRO A 131 -0.49 8.63 13.62
CA PRO A 131 -1.84 9.15 13.43
C PRO A 131 -2.59 9.32 14.75
N ASP A 132 -3.53 10.27 14.76
CA ASP A 132 -4.43 10.53 15.89
C ASP A 132 -5.88 10.50 15.39
N PRO A 133 -6.69 9.49 15.78
CA PRO A 133 -8.10 9.39 15.40
C PRO A 133 -8.97 10.53 15.94
N ALA A 134 -8.59 11.17 17.05
CA ALA A 134 -9.37 12.26 17.63
C ALA A 134 -9.29 13.56 16.83
N VAL A 135 -8.19 13.76 16.10
CA VAL A 135 -7.91 14.99 15.34
C VAL A 135 -8.45 14.92 13.90
N ALA A 136 -8.59 13.72 13.33
CA ALA A 136 -9.09 13.51 11.97
C ALA A 136 -10.13 12.37 11.95
N PRO A 137 -11.38 12.63 12.41
CA PRO A 137 -12.42 11.60 12.48
C PRO A 137 -12.94 11.14 11.11
N ASP A 138 -12.59 11.85 10.04
CA ASP A 138 -12.86 11.49 8.65
C ASP A 138 -11.73 10.65 8.01
N ALA A 139 -10.64 10.40 8.74
CA ALA A 139 -9.53 9.55 8.35
C ALA A 139 -9.68 8.14 8.92
N ASN A 140 -8.93 7.16 8.39
CA ASN A 140 -8.84 5.82 8.98
C ASN A 140 -7.59 5.67 9.86
N HIS A 141 -7.36 6.68 10.72
CA HIS A 141 -6.22 6.74 11.64
C HIS A 141 -6.25 5.63 12.70
N ASP A 142 -7.44 5.18 13.10
CA ASP A 142 -7.64 4.06 14.00
C ASP A 142 -7.07 2.75 13.42
N LEU A 143 -7.37 2.48 12.16
CA LEU A 143 -6.81 1.34 11.42
C LEU A 143 -5.30 1.50 11.29
N MET A 144 -4.83 2.67 10.85
CA MET A 144 -3.40 2.90 10.65
C MET A 144 -2.58 2.73 11.94
N LEU A 145 -3.14 3.10 13.10
CA LEU A 145 -2.50 2.89 14.41
C LEU A 145 -2.25 1.42 14.73
N GLU A 146 -3.12 0.51 14.30
CA GLU A 146 -2.91 -0.93 14.47
C GLU A 146 -1.74 -1.43 13.61
N PHE A 147 -1.44 -0.74 12.50
CA PHE A 147 -0.45 -1.13 11.50
C PHE A 147 0.74 -0.18 11.40
N MET A 148 1.21 0.36 12.52
CA MET A 148 2.43 1.17 12.53
C MET A 148 3.64 0.31 12.12
N ASN A 149 4.41 0.78 11.14
CA ASN A 149 5.62 0.10 10.68
C ASN A 149 6.81 0.52 11.54
N ALA A 150 7.32 -0.40 12.37
CA ALA A 150 8.53 -0.20 13.14
C ALA A 150 9.77 -0.48 12.26
N LYS A 151 10.47 0.58 11.83
CA LYS A 151 11.69 0.48 11.03
C LYS A 151 12.71 1.56 11.42
N SER A 152 13.99 1.25 11.28
CA SER A 152 15.09 2.23 11.50
C SER A 152 14.99 3.00 12.83
N GLY A 153 14.56 2.34 13.91
CA GLY A 153 14.42 2.94 15.24
C GLY A 153 13.22 3.88 15.42
N GLY A 154 12.26 3.89 14.49
CA GLY A 154 11.03 4.66 14.59
C GLY A 154 9.78 3.89 14.15
N GLU A 155 8.61 4.49 14.38
CA GLU A 155 7.32 3.99 13.91
C GLU A 155 6.72 4.93 12.86
N PHE A 156 6.26 4.36 11.75
CA PHE A 156 5.78 5.09 10.59
C PHE A 156 4.39 4.62 10.15
N ALA A 157 3.51 5.56 9.81
CA ALA A 157 2.24 5.32 9.15
C ALA A 157 2.43 5.02 7.65
N SER A 158 3.18 3.97 7.40
CA SER A 158 3.64 3.52 6.09
C SER A 158 2.50 3.04 5.18
N LEU A 159 2.65 3.19 3.86
CA LEU A 159 1.62 2.79 2.88
C LEU A 159 2.25 2.14 1.63
N PRO A 160 1.59 1.13 1.02
CA PRO A 160 0.39 0.49 1.52
C PRO A 160 0.70 -0.36 2.76
N VAL A 161 -0.33 -0.58 3.58
CA VAL A 161 -0.36 -1.69 4.53
C VAL A 161 -1.28 -2.75 3.97
N VAL A 162 -0.89 -4.01 4.05
CA VAL A 162 -1.73 -5.15 3.70
C VAL A 162 -1.86 -6.06 4.92
N GLY A 163 -3.07 -6.30 5.38
CA GLY A 163 -3.39 -7.35 6.34
C GLY A 163 -4.09 -8.51 5.65
N VAL A 164 -3.61 -9.74 5.87
CA VAL A 164 -4.24 -10.96 5.35
C VAL A 164 -4.86 -11.71 6.50
N TYR A 165 -6.12 -12.14 6.35
CA TYR A 165 -6.93 -12.71 7.42
C TYR A 165 -7.65 -14.00 7.00
N THR A 166 -8.04 -14.79 8.00
CA THR A 166 -9.04 -15.85 7.85
C THR A 166 -10.43 -15.27 7.59
N LYS A 167 -11.42 -16.16 7.36
CA LYS A 167 -12.83 -15.79 7.22
C LYS A 167 -13.36 -15.00 8.43
N ASP A 168 -12.90 -15.34 9.64
CA ASP A 168 -13.37 -14.72 10.87
C ASP A 168 -12.45 -13.58 11.36
N LEU A 169 -11.66 -13.00 10.43
CA LEU A 169 -10.77 -11.87 10.68
C LEU A 169 -9.69 -12.13 11.74
N ARG A 170 -9.25 -13.39 11.86
CA ARG A 170 -8.00 -13.70 12.54
C ARG A 170 -6.85 -13.39 11.59
N GLU A 171 -5.95 -12.51 12.02
CA GLU A 171 -4.81 -12.09 11.19
C GLU A 171 -3.83 -13.25 10.97
N LEU A 172 -3.33 -13.34 9.74
CA LEU A 172 -2.35 -14.32 9.31
C LEU A 172 -1.00 -13.67 9.05
N TYR A 173 -1.01 -12.52 8.40
CA TYR A 173 0.21 -11.84 7.98
C TYR A 173 -0.04 -10.35 7.71
N ARG A 174 1.03 -9.56 7.82
CA ARG A 174 1.07 -8.14 7.45
C ARG A 174 2.25 -7.87 6.53
N TYR A 175 2.00 -7.05 5.51
CA TYR A 175 3.01 -6.57 4.58
C TYR A 175 2.99 -5.04 4.54
N PHE A 176 4.18 -4.43 4.45
CA PHE A 176 4.36 -2.97 4.54
C PHE A 176 5.18 -2.43 3.36
N GLU A 177 4.62 -1.42 2.68
CA GLU A 177 5.25 -0.55 1.67
C GLU A 177 5.79 -1.18 0.40
N TYR A 178 6.76 -2.10 0.46
CA TYR A 178 7.49 -2.62 -0.69
C TYR A 178 8.26 -3.89 -0.34
N PRO A 179 8.57 -4.75 -1.33
CA PRO A 179 9.24 -6.00 -1.03
C PRO A 179 10.68 -5.74 -0.59
N ALA A 180 11.24 -6.67 0.18
CA ALA A 180 12.61 -6.59 0.67
C ALA A 180 13.62 -6.38 -0.47
N ILE A 181 13.39 -6.98 -1.65
CA ILE A 181 14.26 -6.81 -2.83
C ILE A 181 14.23 -5.38 -3.41
N TYR A 182 13.18 -4.60 -3.15
CA TYR A 182 13.13 -3.20 -3.56
C TYR A 182 13.81 -2.32 -2.51
N HIS A 183 15.12 -2.11 -2.68
CA HIS A 183 15.93 -1.20 -1.86
C HIS A 183 15.59 0.28 -2.14
N LYS A 184 14.38 0.70 -1.76
CA LYS A 184 13.80 1.99 -2.12
C LYS A 184 14.66 3.17 -1.68
N ASP A 185 15.23 3.14 -0.48
CA ASP A 185 16.04 4.25 0.04
C ASP A 185 17.31 4.46 -0.77
N LEU A 186 17.96 3.38 -1.22
CA LEU A 186 19.08 3.45 -2.15
C LEU A 186 18.65 4.09 -3.48
N VAL A 187 17.55 3.59 -4.07
CA VAL A 187 17.07 4.05 -5.38
C VAL A 187 16.60 5.50 -5.35
N ARG A 188 15.84 5.90 -4.33
CA ARG A 188 15.32 7.27 -4.16
C ARG A 188 16.42 8.22 -3.72
N GLY A 189 17.29 7.81 -2.80
CA GLY A 189 18.44 8.59 -2.36
C GLY A 189 19.35 8.94 -3.55
N HIS A 190 19.64 7.99 -4.42
CA HIS A 190 20.43 8.24 -5.64
C HIS A 190 19.76 9.25 -6.59
N LYS A 191 18.44 9.14 -6.80
CA LYS A 191 17.69 10.06 -7.67
C LYS A 191 17.62 11.47 -7.08
N GLN A 192 17.48 11.60 -5.76
CA GLN A 192 17.31 12.86 -5.05
C GLN A 192 18.63 13.60 -4.77
N ALA A 193 19.77 12.90 -4.81
CA ALA A 193 21.09 13.48 -4.63
C ALA A 193 21.41 14.52 -5.72
N ALA A 194 22.00 15.65 -5.31
CA ALA A 194 22.46 16.67 -6.23
C ALA A 194 23.68 16.17 -7.03
N ARG A 195 23.76 16.50 -8.32
CA ARG A 195 24.93 16.23 -9.17
C ARG A 195 25.88 17.43 -9.20
N PRO A 196 27.18 17.25 -9.51
CA PRO A 196 28.12 18.36 -9.63
C PRO A 196 27.61 19.41 -10.64
N GLY A 197 27.54 20.67 -10.20
CA GLY A 197 27.06 21.79 -11.02
C GLY A 197 25.53 21.88 -11.19
N GLU A 198 24.76 20.99 -10.59
CA GLU A 198 23.29 20.98 -10.68
C GLU A 198 22.67 21.92 -9.64
N GLY A 199 21.90 22.91 -10.12
CA GLY A 199 21.09 23.76 -9.25
C GLY A 199 19.86 23.04 -8.69
N ASP A 200 19.26 23.58 -7.63
CA ASP A 200 18.15 22.93 -6.92
C ASP A 200 16.91 22.68 -7.78
N ALA A 201 16.57 23.62 -8.67
CA ALA A 201 15.46 23.47 -9.60
C ALA A 201 15.71 22.34 -10.62
N GLN A 202 16.94 22.28 -11.17
CA GLN A 202 17.36 21.25 -12.12
C GLN A 202 17.33 19.86 -11.46
N ARG A 203 17.81 19.76 -10.22
CA ARG A 203 17.76 18.53 -9.42
C ARG A 203 16.33 18.05 -9.21
N LYS A 204 15.40 18.93 -8.81
CA LYS A 204 13.99 18.58 -8.59
C LYS A 204 13.30 18.13 -9.88
N GLU A 205 13.56 18.82 -10.99
CA GLU A 205 13.02 18.45 -12.30
C GLU A 205 13.55 17.07 -12.75
N ARG A 206 14.86 16.84 -12.57
CA ARG A 206 15.47 15.54 -12.86
C ARG A 206 14.91 14.43 -11.98
N ASP A 207 14.83 14.62 -10.67
CA ASP A 207 14.27 13.63 -9.75
C ASP A 207 12.84 13.26 -10.17
N ALA A 208 11.99 14.26 -10.45
CA ALA A 208 10.62 14.02 -10.90
C ALA A 208 10.58 13.17 -12.19
N ARG A 209 11.39 13.51 -13.19
CA ARG A 209 11.50 12.77 -14.45
C ARG A 209 12.00 11.34 -14.24
N GLU A 210 13.09 11.17 -13.49
CA GLU A 210 13.69 9.86 -13.23
C GLU A 210 12.80 8.97 -12.34
N PHE A 211 12.03 9.57 -11.45
CA PHE A 211 11.05 8.85 -10.63
C PHE A 211 9.85 8.39 -11.44
N LEU A 212 9.36 9.23 -12.36
CA LEU A 212 8.30 8.85 -13.30
C LEU A 212 8.76 7.74 -14.24
N ALA A 213 9.96 7.87 -14.83
CA ALA A 213 10.53 6.85 -15.71
C ALA A 213 10.71 5.50 -15.01
N MET A 214 11.13 5.50 -13.73
CA MET A 214 11.21 4.28 -12.93
C MET A 214 9.83 3.64 -12.72
N GLN A 215 8.81 4.44 -12.37
CA GLN A 215 7.44 3.93 -12.19
C GLN A 215 6.89 3.32 -13.49
N GLN A 216 7.27 3.84 -14.65
CA GLN A 216 6.88 3.33 -15.97
C GLN A 216 7.74 2.17 -16.47
N SER A 217 8.82 1.84 -15.77
CA SER A 217 9.72 0.75 -16.14
C SER A 217 9.16 -0.61 -15.71
N PRO A 218 9.61 -1.72 -16.34
CA PRO A 218 9.24 -3.06 -15.92
C PRO A 218 9.60 -3.40 -14.46
N PHE A 219 10.60 -2.72 -13.88
CA PHE A 219 11.01 -2.98 -12.50
C PHE A 219 9.91 -2.66 -11.48
N PHE A 220 9.04 -1.71 -11.80
CA PHE A 220 7.94 -1.39 -10.90
C PHE A 220 6.94 -2.55 -10.80
N ASP A 221 6.71 -3.29 -11.89
CA ASP A 221 5.85 -4.47 -11.87
C ASP A 221 6.59 -5.69 -11.33
N LEU A 222 7.91 -5.79 -11.57
CA LEU A 222 8.78 -6.79 -10.93
C LEU A 222 8.68 -6.69 -9.41
N TRP A 223 8.76 -5.49 -8.84
CA TRP A 223 8.62 -5.30 -7.40
C TRP A 223 7.20 -5.56 -6.90
N ALA A 224 6.16 -5.25 -7.70
CA ALA A 224 4.79 -5.65 -7.36
C ALA A 224 4.68 -7.17 -7.24
N SER A 225 5.24 -7.90 -8.23
CA SER A 225 5.28 -9.37 -8.25
C SER A 225 6.06 -9.93 -7.07
N ALA A 226 7.25 -9.39 -6.77
CA ALA A 226 8.05 -9.84 -5.63
C ALA A 226 7.32 -9.63 -4.29
N GLY A 227 6.51 -8.57 -4.16
CA GLY A 227 5.65 -8.38 -2.98
C GLY A 227 4.62 -9.50 -2.81
N VAL A 228 4.06 -10.01 -3.92
CA VAL A 228 3.17 -11.18 -3.88
C VAL A 228 3.93 -12.44 -3.46
N ASP A 229 5.15 -12.65 -3.97
CA ASP A 229 5.98 -13.79 -3.59
C ASP A 229 6.29 -13.79 -2.09
N GLU A 230 6.63 -12.63 -1.53
CA GLU A 230 6.87 -12.46 -0.10
C GLU A 230 5.62 -12.74 0.74
N ILE A 231 4.46 -12.19 0.34
CA ILE A 231 3.19 -12.46 1.03
C ILE A 231 2.87 -13.96 1.03
N LEU A 232 3.02 -14.63 -0.11
CA LEU A 232 2.72 -16.05 -0.24
C LEU A 232 3.68 -16.92 0.57
N SER A 233 4.98 -16.62 0.54
CA SER A 233 5.98 -17.33 1.35
C SER A 233 5.69 -17.19 2.83
N ALA A 234 5.45 -15.96 3.30
CA ALA A 234 5.19 -15.68 4.70
C ALA A 234 3.88 -16.35 5.19
N LEU A 235 2.84 -16.39 4.35
CA LEU A 235 1.62 -17.13 4.66
C LEU A 235 1.89 -18.63 4.80
N TYR A 236 2.71 -19.22 3.92
CA TYR A 236 3.09 -20.62 4.05
C TYR A 236 3.84 -20.87 5.36
N GLU A 237 4.89 -20.09 5.65
CA GLU A 237 5.71 -20.21 6.86
C GLU A 237 4.84 -20.13 8.13
N ARG A 238 4.00 -19.10 8.23
CA ARG A 238 3.17 -18.87 9.42
C ARG A 238 2.05 -19.88 9.59
N ARG A 239 1.43 -20.34 8.50
CA ARG A 239 0.27 -21.24 8.57
C ARG A 239 0.63 -22.71 8.59
N ILE A 240 1.66 -23.08 7.86
CA ILE A 240 2.02 -24.49 7.67
C ILE A 240 3.12 -24.90 8.64
N LEU A 241 4.10 -24.02 8.87
CA LEU A 241 5.22 -24.33 9.78
C LEU A 241 4.96 -23.82 11.21
N GLY A 242 4.00 -22.91 11.39
CA GLY A 242 3.72 -22.29 12.69
C GLY A 242 4.85 -21.38 13.19
N ALA A 243 5.66 -20.86 12.27
CA ALA A 243 6.69 -19.87 12.58
C ALA A 243 6.02 -18.51 12.82
N ASP A 244 6.38 -17.82 13.91
CA ASP A 244 5.92 -16.46 14.20
C ASP A 244 6.79 -15.40 13.51
#